data_AF-A0A9D5NS87-F1
#
_entry.id   AF-A0A9D5NS87-F1
#
_cell.length_a   1.000
_cell.length_b   1.000
_cell.length_c   1.000
_cell.angle_alpha   90.00
_cell.angle_beta   90.00
_cell.angle_gamma   90.00
#
_symmetry.space_group_name_H-M   'P 1'
#
loop_
_entity.id
_entity.type
_entity.pdbx_description
1 polymer ?
#
loop_
_entity_poly.entity_id
_entity_poly.type
_entity_poly.pdbx_seq_one_letter_code
_entity_poly.pdbx_strand_id
1 'polypeptide(L)'
;MARIRTIKPEFWEDEKLAKLPVHARLLFIGTWNFADDNGALLANPVLMKSHIFPYEDIGISTISEWIDMLVENGMLIRTTYNGKDYLVIRKFLIHQKINRKSIRINIPLPVVLQVIDEYNKTHGVLTEPSLQEREQGIGKRNDGTGMEEEMKEESAPVGRPIHRRRTRKGCAISEVLQEIAASASVQQGDEKENLQSFE
;
A
#
# COMPACT_ATOMS: atom_id res chain seq x y z
N MET A 1 4.01 13.88 -7.88
CA MET A 1 2.74 14.62 -8.08
C MET A 1 1.81 14.19 -6.96
N ALA A 2 1.22 15.14 -6.24
CA ALA A 2 0.30 14.83 -5.16
C ALA A 2 -0.92 14.06 -5.68
N ARG A 3 -1.45 13.14 -4.89
CA ARG A 3 -2.66 12.37 -5.23
C ARG A 3 -3.71 12.50 -4.14
N ILE A 4 -4.97 12.43 -4.54
CA ILE A 4 -6.09 12.29 -3.60
C ILE A 4 -5.95 10.91 -2.95
N ARG A 5 -6.00 10.88 -1.61
CA ARG A 5 -5.97 9.67 -0.78
C ARG A 5 -7.12 9.75 0.22
N THR A 6 -7.69 8.61 0.57
CA THR A 6 -8.82 8.56 1.49
C THR A 6 -8.32 8.52 2.94
N ILE A 7 -8.90 9.37 3.78
CA ILE A 7 -8.79 9.24 5.24
C ILE A 7 -9.90 8.28 5.67
N LYS A 8 -9.52 7.11 6.20
CA LYS A 8 -10.50 6.14 6.67
C LYS A 8 -10.88 6.43 8.14
N PRO A 9 -12.07 6.02 8.62
CA PRO A 9 -12.51 6.27 10.00
C PRO A 9 -11.53 5.76 11.07
N GLU A 10 -10.84 4.65 10.82
CA GLU A 10 -9.89 4.04 11.76
C GLU A 10 -8.71 4.96 12.10
N PHE A 11 -8.44 5.98 11.27
CA PHE A 11 -7.47 7.02 11.60
C PHE A 11 -7.85 7.80 12.86
N TRP A 12 -9.14 8.11 13.03
CA TRP A 12 -9.63 8.90 14.17
C TRP A 12 -9.70 8.07 15.45
N GLU A 13 -9.72 6.75 15.33
CA GLU A 13 -9.79 5.79 16.43
C GLU A 13 -8.39 5.31 16.88
N ASP A 14 -7.33 5.63 16.14
CA ASP A 14 -5.97 5.19 16.47
C ASP A 14 -5.45 5.93 17.72
N GLU A 15 -5.39 5.20 18.84
CA GLU A 15 -4.93 5.72 20.14
C GLU A 15 -3.48 6.24 20.12
N LYS A 16 -2.61 5.67 19.28
CA LYS A 16 -1.22 6.13 19.18
C LYS A 16 -1.17 7.48 18.49
N LEU A 17 -1.93 7.66 17.41
CA LEU A 17 -2.05 8.95 16.74
C LEU A 17 -2.76 9.98 17.62
N ALA A 18 -3.78 9.58 18.38
CA ALA A 18 -4.55 10.47 19.25
C ALA A 18 -3.69 11.18 20.32
N LYS A 19 -2.58 10.55 20.75
CA LYS A 19 -1.62 11.12 21.71
C LYS A 19 -0.68 12.16 21.09
N LEU A 20 -0.62 12.25 19.77
CA LEU A 20 0.27 13.18 19.07
C LEU A 20 -0.34 14.58 18.90
N PRO A 21 0.50 15.63 18.80
CA PRO A 21 0.05 16.97 18.45
C PRO A 21 -0.83 16.97 17.19
N VAL A 22 -1.83 17.86 17.15
CA VAL A 22 -2.74 17.99 16.00
C VAL A 22 -1.96 18.19 14.70
N HIS A 23 -0.91 19.02 14.73
CA HIS A 23 -0.07 19.26 13.56
C HIS A 23 0.74 18.04 13.13
N ALA A 24 1.21 17.20 14.07
CA ALA A 24 1.88 15.94 13.71
C ALA A 24 0.92 14.94 13.05
N ARG A 25 -0.34 14.88 13.52
CA ARG A 25 -1.40 14.11 12.86
C ARG A 25 -1.71 14.62 11.46
N LEU A 26 -1.80 15.94 11.30
CA LEU A 26 -2.03 16.58 9.99
C LEU A 26 -0.83 16.36 9.04
N LEU A 27 0.39 16.44 9.56
CA LEU A 27 1.61 16.08 8.84
C LEU A 27 1.52 14.64 8.32
N PHE A 28 1.11 13.70 9.17
CA PHE A 28 0.96 12.30 8.77
C PHE A 28 -0.06 12.13 7.64
N ILE A 29 -1.26 12.73 7.75
CA ILE A 29 -2.25 12.71 6.66
C ILE A 29 -1.64 13.29 5.37
N GLY A 30 -0.96 14.42 5.47
CA GLY A 30 -0.31 15.08 4.33
C GLY A 30 0.71 14.17 3.63
N THR A 31 1.48 13.38 4.39
CA THR A 31 2.45 12.44 3.79
C THR A 31 1.80 11.47 2.81
N TRP A 32 0.54 11.07 3.01
CA TRP A 32 -0.14 10.12 2.14
C TRP A 32 -0.33 10.68 0.72
N ASN A 33 -0.59 11.98 0.61
CA ASN A 33 -0.78 12.64 -0.68
C ASN A 33 0.50 12.69 -1.51
N PHE A 34 1.65 12.83 -0.84
CA PHE A 34 2.95 13.01 -1.48
C PHE A 34 3.78 11.71 -1.57
N ALA A 35 3.35 10.65 -0.87
CA ALA A 35 3.91 9.32 -1.03
C ALA A 35 3.60 8.75 -2.42
N ASP A 36 4.56 7.98 -2.92
CA ASP A 36 4.38 7.17 -4.12
C ASP A 36 3.37 6.04 -3.88
N ASP A 37 3.18 5.20 -4.90
CA ASP A 37 2.21 4.12 -4.81
C ASP A 37 2.67 2.93 -3.94
N ASN A 38 3.91 2.93 -3.46
CA ASN A 38 4.39 1.96 -2.48
C ASN A 38 4.35 2.53 -1.06
N GLY A 39 3.98 3.81 -0.88
CA GLY A 39 3.95 4.47 0.42
C GLY A 39 5.29 5.07 0.84
N ALA A 40 6.20 5.30 -0.11
CA ALA A 40 7.50 5.91 0.13
C ALA A 40 7.52 7.39 -0.31
N LEU A 41 8.10 8.25 0.52
CA LEU A 41 8.33 9.67 0.24
C LEU A 41 9.72 10.10 0.71
N LEU A 42 10.27 11.16 0.12
CA LEU A 42 11.59 11.66 0.50
C LEU A 42 11.57 12.19 1.95
N ALA A 43 12.57 11.82 2.75
CA ALA A 43 12.73 12.27 4.13
C ALA A 43 13.35 13.68 4.18
N ASN A 44 12.62 14.67 3.65
CA ASN A 44 13.06 16.06 3.61
C ASN A 44 12.06 16.97 4.32
N PRO A 45 12.36 17.41 5.56
CA PRO A 45 11.49 18.27 6.35
C PRO A 45 11.15 19.60 5.67
N VAL A 46 12.08 20.17 4.90
CA VAL A 46 11.87 21.43 4.15
C VAL A 46 10.79 21.23 3.09
N LEU A 47 10.87 20.14 2.33
CA LEU A 47 9.87 19.83 1.32
C LEU A 47 8.52 19.53 1.95
N MET A 48 8.49 18.76 3.05
CA MET A 48 7.25 18.47 3.77
C MET A 48 6.58 19.74 4.30
N LYS A 49 7.34 20.67 4.88
CA LYS A 49 6.84 21.99 5.26
C LYS A 49 6.22 22.70 4.06
N SER A 50 6.97 22.81 2.96
CA SER A 50 6.53 23.56 1.78
C SER A 50 5.24 22.99 1.17
N HIS A 51 5.02 21.68 1.31
CA HIS A 51 3.87 20.99 0.74
C HIS A 51 2.65 20.98 1.66
N ILE A 52 2.85 20.79 2.96
CA ILE A 52 1.77 20.53 3.92
C ILE A 52 1.41 21.79 4.71
N PHE A 53 2.40 22.66 4.96
CA PHE A 53 2.27 23.86 5.78
C PHE A 53 2.87 25.10 5.10
N PRO A 54 2.45 25.44 3.85
CA PRO A 54 3.10 26.50 3.06
C PRO A 54 3.00 27.90 3.68
N TYR A 55 1.93 28.17 4.42
CA TYR A 55 1.63 29.49 4.98
C TYR A 55 1.78 29.56 6.50
N GLU A 56 2.13 28.44 7.14
CA GLU A 56 2.29 28.38 8.59
C GLU A 56 3.70 28.82 8.99
N ASP A 57 3.78 29.59 10.07
CA ASP A 57 5.06 29.98 10.68
C ASP A 57 5.60 28.86 11.58
N ILE A 58 5.94 27.74 10.94
CA ILE A 58 6.50 26.55 11.59
C ILE A 58 7.97 26.42 11.20
N GLY A 59 8.83 26.27 12.20
CA GLY A 59 10.26 26.00 12.03
C GLY A 59 10.51 24.61 11.46
N ILE A 60 11.59 24.46 10.69
CA ILE A 60 11.99 23.17 10.12
C ILE A 60 12.31 22.14 11.23
N SER A 61 12.89 22.60 12.35
CA SER A 61 13.14 21.77 13.53
C SER A 61 11.86 21.13 14.06
N THR A 62 10.78 21.90 14.16
CA THR A 62 9.47 21.42 14.61
C THR A 62 8.88 20.36 13.66
N ILE A 63 9.08 20.52 12.34
CA ILE A 63 8.69 19.47 11.38
C ILE A 63 9.49 18.19 11.60
N SER A 64 10.80 18.31 11.81
CA SER A 64 11.66 17.16 12.12
C SER A 64 11.23 16.46 13.41
N GLU A 65 10.90 17.21 14.47
CA GLU A 65 10.39 16.68 15.73
C GLU A 65 9.08 15.90 15.52
N TRP A 66 8.15 16.41 14.70
CA TRP A 66 6.93 15.68 14.40
C TRP A 66 7.17 14.43 13.57
N ILE A 67 8.14 14.45 12.65
CA ILE A 67 8.58 13.25 11.92
C ILE A 67 9.12 12.21 12.91
N ASP A 68 9.95 12.63 13.85
CA ASP A 68 10.52 11.75 14.89
C ASP A 68 9.43 11.12 15.75
N MET A 69 8.47 11.92 16.23
CA MET A 69 7.31 11.41 16.97
C MET A 69 6.51 10.38 16.16
N LEU A 70 6.32 10.60 14.85
CA LEU A 70 5.62 9.66 13.97
C LEU A 70 6.41 8.37 13.76
N VAL A 71 7.74 8.45 13.71
CA VAL A 71 8.63 7.28 13.61
C VAL A 71 8.61 6.47 14.90
N GLU A 72 8.76 7.14 16.05
CA GLU A 72 8.72 6.53 17.38
C GLU A 72 7.40 5.80 17.64
N ASN A 73 6.27 6.35 17.16
CA ASN A 73 4.96 5.73 17.29
C ASN A 73 4.66 4.66 16.22
N GLY A 74 5.60 4.40 15.31
CA GLY A 74 5.49 3.36 14.27
C GLY A 74 4.52 3.70 13.15
N MET A 75 4.32 4.98 12.86
CA MET A 75 3.53 5.47 11.72
C MET A 75 4.38 5.55 10.46
N LEU A 76 5.64 5.98 10.63
CA LEU A 76 6.64 6.12 9.58
C LEU A 76 7.89 5.29 9.93
N ILE A 77 8.61 4.85 8.90
CA ILE A 77 9.88 4.13 9.02
C ILE A 77 10.93 4.88 8.20
N ARG A 78 12.08 5.20 8.80
CA ARG A 78 13.21 5.81 8.09
C ARG A 78 13.97 4.74 7.31
N THR A 79 14.32 5.04 6.07
CA THR A 79 15.15 4.16 5.24
C THR A 79 15.99 4.98 4.28
N THR A 80 17.12 4.43 3.85
CA THR A 80 18.00 5.04 2.86
C THR A 80 18.05 4.13 1.63
N TYR A 81 17.82 4.70 0.45
CA TYR A 81 17.84 3.97 -0.82
C TYR A 81 18.53 4.82 -1.89
N ASN A 82 19.48 4.23 -2.62
CA ASN A 82 20.29 4.92 -3.64
C ASN A 82 20.89 6.25 -3.16
N GLY A 83 21.41 6.28 -1.92
CA GLY A 83 22.05 7.45 -1.32
C GLY A 83 21.09 8.60 -0.95
N LYS A 84 19.78 8.34 -0.90
CA LYS A 84 18.77 9.32 -0.46
C LYS A 84 17.94 8.75 0.68
N ASP A 85 17.56 9.63 1.59
CA ASP A 85 16.72 9.27 2.73
C ASP A 85 15.24 9.38 2.39
N TYR A 86 14.49 8.39 2.84
CA TYR A 86 13.06 8.25 2.63
C TYR A 86 12.34 7.90 3.93
N LEU A 87 11.06 8.23 3.95
CA LEU A 87 10.10 7.73 4.92
C LEU A 87 9.18 6.73 4.22
N VAL A 88 8.92 5.61 4.88
CA VAL A 88 7.96 4.58 4.45
C VAL A 88 6.79 4.59 5.42
N ILE A 89 5.58 4.72 4.89
CA ILE A 89 4.35 4.63 5.68
C ILE A 89 4.04 3.15 5.95
N ARG A 90 4.16 2.71 7.21
CA ARG A 90 4.19 1.28 7.60
C ARG A 90 3.00 0.47 7.08
N LYS A 91 1.77 0.99 7.20
CA LYS A 91 0.53 0.28 6.82
C LYS A 91 -0.09 0.82 5.52
N PHE A 92 0.69 1.48 4.67
CA PHE A 92 0.16 2.19 3.49
C PHE A 92 -0.65 1.30 2.55
N LEU A 93 -0.10 0.14 2.17
CA LEU A 93 -0.73 -0.77 1.20
C LEU A 93 -2.02 -1.42 1.72
N ILE A 94 -2.21 -1.45 3.04
CA ILE A 94 -3.43 -1.95 3.69
C ILE A 94 -4.51 -0.87 3.66
N HIS A 95 -4.14 0.39 3.91
CA HIS A 95 -5.08 1.50 4.00
C HIS A 95 -5.38 2.15 2.65
N GLN A 96 -4.48 2.09 1.67
CA GLN A 96 -4.62 2.76 0.37
C GLN A 96 -4.68 1.75 -0.78
N LYS A 97 -5.87 1.55 -1.35
CA LYS A 97 -6.05 0.76 -2.57
C LYS A 97 -5.77 1.62 -3.80
N ILE A 98 -4.82 1.19 -4.63
CA ILE A 98 -4.35 1.97 -5.78
C ILE A 98 -4.90 1.37 -7.07
N ASN A 99 -5.91 2.04 -7.63
CA ASN A 99 -6.56 1.59 -8.86
C ASN A 99 -5.74 1.92 -10.13
N ARG A 100 -4.96 3.00 -10.12
CA ARG A 100 -4.11 3.41 -11.26
C ARG A 100 -2.69 3.70 -10.80
N LYS A 101 -1.78 2.77 -11.10
CA LYS A 101 -0.37 2.88 -10.75
C LYS A 101 0.27 4.08 -11.43
N SER A 102 1.12 4.77 -10.69
CA SER A 102 2.03 5.81 -11.11
C SER A 102 3.17 5.20 -11.88
N ILE A 103 3.64 5.92 -12.89
CA ILE A 103 4.87 5.59 -13.61
C ILE A 103 6.09 5.85 -12.70
N ARG A 104 5.99 6.86 -11.83
CA ARG A 104 7.08 7.25 -10.92
C ARG A 104 6.91 6.56 -9.58
N ILE A 105 7.95 5.81 -9.22
CA ILE A 105 8.13 5.10 -7.96
C ILE A 105 9.47 5.55 -7.38
N ASN A 106 9.47 5.91 -6.10
CA ASN A 106 10.67 6.35 -5.38
C ASN A 106 11.52 5.15 -4.97
N ILE A 107 10.86 4.14 -4.38
CA ILE A 107 11.50 2.91 -3.91
C ILE A 107 10.74 1.70 -4.49
N PRO A 108 11.42 0.72 -5.12
CA PRO A 108 10.79 -0.49 -5.59
C PRO A 108 10.03 -1.22 -4.48
N LEU A 109 8.85 -1.77 -4.81
CA LEU A 109 7.98 -2.43 -3.83
C LEU A 109 8.70 -3.54 -3.03
N PRO A 110 9.55 -4.41 -3.63
CA PRO A 110 10.28 -5.41 -2.86
C PRO A 110 11.14 -4.83 -1.74
N VAL A 111 11.79 -3.69 -1.99
CA VAL A 111 12.62 -2.99 -0.99
C VAL A 111 11.75 -2.40 0.11
N VAL A 112 10.61 -1.79 -0.24
CA VAL A 112 9.65 -1.27 0.75
C VAL A 112 9.15 -2.38 1.68
N LEU A 113 8.81 -3.56 1.13
CA LEU A 113 8.34 -4.70 1.91
C LEU A 113 9.43 -5.25 2.83
N GLN A 114 10.69 -5.29 2.39
CA GLN A 114 11.83 -5.67 3.22
C GLN A 114 11.99 -4.73 4.42
N VAL A 115 11.95 -3.41 4.19
CA VAL A 115 12.02 -2.39 5.26
C VAL A 115 10.89 -2.58 6.29
N ILE A 116 9.67 -2.85 5.84
CA ILE A 116 8.52 -3.08 6.75
C ILE A 116 8.70 -4.38 7.54
N ASP A 117 9.18 -5.45 6.91
CA ASP A 117 9.42 -6.75 7.55
C ASP A 117 10.53 -6.65 8.61
N GLU A 118 11.64 -6.00 8.29
CA GLU A 118 12.72 -5.70 9.23
C GLU A 118 12.22 -4.90 10.43
N TYR A 119 11.45 -3.83 10.18
CA TYR A 119 10.84 -3.03 11.25
C TYR A 119 9.97 -3.88 12.19
N ASN A 120 9.11 -4.75 11.63
CA ASN A 120 8.21 -5.60 12.42
C ASN A 120 8.98 -6.63 13.25
N LYS A 121 10.08 -7.19 12.72
CA LYS A 121 10.98 -8.09 13.45
C LYS A 121 11.63 -7.40 14.64
N THR A 122 12.12 -6.17 14.46
CA THR A 122 12.76 -5.40 15.53
C THR A 122 11.77 -4.97 16.63
N HIS A 123 10.51 -4.68 16.28
CA HIS A 123 9.52 -4.11 17.20
C HIS A 123 8.49 -5.12 17.73
N GLY A 124 8.69 -6.43 17.50
CA GLY A 124 7.88 -7.50 18.10
C GLY A 124 6.38 -7.41 17.78
N VAL A 125 6.01 -6.89 16.62
CA VAL A 125 4.60 -6.72 16.26
C VAL A 125 4.02 -8.07 15.89
N LEU A 126 3.04 -8.56 16.66
CA LEU A 126 2.23 -9.70 16.28
C LEU A 126 1.41 -9.33 15.05
N THR A 127 1.84 -9.79 13.87
CA THR A 127 1.05 -9.73 12.65
C THR A 127 -0.13 -10.69 12.78
N GLU A 128 -1.34 -10.16 13.00
CA GLU A 128 -2.54 -10.95 12.74
C GLU A 128 -2.64 -11.22 11.23
N PRO A 129 -2.80 -12.48 10.80
CA PRO A 129 -2.97 -12.79 9.40
C PRO A 129 -4.31 -12.22 8.92
N SER A 130 -4.26 -11.45 7.84
CA SER A 130 -5.41 -10.92 7.12
C SER A 130 -6.48 -12.00 6.94
N LEU A 131 -7.72 -11.74 7.37
CA LEU A 131 -8.87 -12.60 7.17
C LEU A 131 -8.92 -13.08 5.70
N GLN A 132 -8.66 -14.37 5.47
CA GLN A 132 -8.99 -15.01 4.21
C GLN A 132 -10.52 -15.00 4.08
N GLU A 133 -11.02 -14.45 2.98
CA GLU A 133 -12.44 -14.49 2.64
C GLU A 133 -12.92 -15.94 2.69
N ARG A 134 -13.74 -16.27 3.71
CA ARG A 134 -14.47 -17.54 3.73
C ARG A 134 -15.42 -17.53 2.53
N GLU A 135 -15.14 -18.39 1.55
CA GLU A 135 -16.13 -18.77 0.54
C GLU A 135 -17.37 -19.30 1.26
N GLN A 136 -18.44 -18.50 1.29
CA GLN A 136 -19.74 -18.98 1.76
C GLN A 136 -20.27 -19.97 0.75
N GLY A 137 -20.21 -21.24 1.15
CA GLY A 137 -20.74 -22.37 0.40
C GLY A 137 -22.22 -22.20 0.07
N ILE A 138 -22.54 -22.65 -1.14
CA ILE A 138 -23.88 -22.86 -1.67
C ILE A 138 -24.64 -23.81 -0.73
N GLY A 139 -25.56 -23.27 0.06
CA GLY A 139 -26.52 -24.04 0.83
C GLY A 139 -27.71 -24.46 -0.03
N LYS A 140 -27.67 -25.68 -0.58
CA LYS A 140 -28.87 -26.38 -1.06
C LYS A 140 -29.71 -26.80 0.15
N ARG A 141 -30.99 -26.40 0.18
CA ARG A 141 -32.08 -27.16 0.84
C ARG A 141 -33.35 -27.06 -0.02
N ASN A 142 -33.75 -28.20 -0.59
CA ASN A 142 -35.15 -28.53 -0.87
C ASN A 142 -35.85 -28.68 0.50
N ASP A 143 -37.17 -28.54 0.72
CA ASP A 143 -38.32 -29.12 0.02
C ASP A 143 -39.69 -28.59 0.55
N GLY A 144 -40.70 -28.54 -0.35
CA GLY A 144 -42.17 -28.63 -0.14
C GLY A 144 -42.92 -27.43 0.46
N THR A 145 -44.17 -27.09 0.12
CA THR A 145 -45.23 -27.67 -0.75
C THR A 145 -46.34 -26.60 -0.86
N GLY A 146 -47.05 -26.44 -1.99
CA GLY A 146 -48.28 -25.62 -2.02
C GLY A 146 -48.73 -25.07 -3.37
N MET A 147 -49.62 -25.83 -4.01
CA MET A 147 -50.65 -25.56 -5.02
C MET A 147 -50.72 -24.26 -5.86
N GLU A 148 -50.97 -24.55 -7.14
CA GLU A 148 -51.45 -23.81 -8.32
C GLU A 148 -52.38 -22.60 -8.09
N GLU A 149 -52.17 -21.54 -8.86
CA GLU A 149 -53.20 -20.92 -9.74
C GLU A 149 -52.58 -19.88 -10.69
N GLU A 150 -52.87 -19.99 -11.99
CA GLU A 150 -52.46 -19.08 -13.06
C GLU A 150 -53.37 -17.84 -13.13
N MET A 151 -52.78 -16.66 -13.30
CA MET A 151 -53.40 -15.60 -14.11
C MET A 151 -52.35 -14.64 -14.68
N LYS A 152 -52.40 -14.47 -16.01
CA LYS A 152 -51.56 -13.58 -16.82
C LYS A 152 -51.97 -12.11 -16.63
N GLU A 153 -51.00 -11.19 -16.54
CA GLU A 153 -50.95 -10.05 -17.47
C GLU A 153 -49.57 -9.37 -17.48
N GLU A 154 -49.24 -8.84 -18.65
CA GLU A 154 -47.92 -8.58 -19.22
C GLU A 154 -47.55 -7.09 -19.10
N SER A 155 -46.33 -6.76 -18.68
CA SER A 155 -45.80 -5.38 -18.73
C SER A 155 -44.36 -5.31 -19.25
N ALA A 156 -44.21 -4.57 -20.35
CA ALA A 156 -43.08 -3.78 -20.91
C ALA A 156 -41.60 -4.30 -20.93
N PRO A 157 -40.78 -3.88 -21.93
CA PRO A 157 -39.64 -4.69 -22.40
C PRO A 157 -38.24 -4.31 -21.87
N VAL A 158 -37.49 -5.38 -21.54
CA VAL A 158 -36.13 -5.77 -21.97
C VAL A 158 -34.96 -4.76 -21.88
N GLY A 159 -34.13 -4.92 -20.85
CA GLY A 159 -32.71 -4.50 -20.81
C GLY A 159 -31.77 -5.62 -21.32
N ARG A 160 -30.71 -5.23 -22.06
CA ARG A 160 -29.76 -6.13 -22.76
C ARG A 160 -28.82 -6.90 -21.81
N PRO A 161 -28.27 -8.07 -22.20
CA PRO A 161 -27.34 -8.85 -21.38
C PRO A 161 -25.91 -8.31 -21.44
N ILE A 162 -25.27 -8.16 -20.27
CA ILE A 162 -23.84 -7.82 -20.15
C ILE A 162 -23.01 -9.12 -20.27
N HIS A 163 -22.10 -9.14 -21.24
CA HIS A 163 -21.11 -10.19 -21.48
C HIS A 163 -20.18 -10.40 -20.26
N ARG A 164 -20.15 -11.61 -19.70
CA ARG A 164 -19.12 -12.04 -18.72
C ARG A 164 -17.78 -12.22 -19.42
N ARG A 165 -16.80 -11.37 -19.13
CA ARG A 165 -15.39 -11.62 -19.49
C ARG A 165 -14.78 -12.61 -18.50
N ARG A 166 -14.28 -13.73 -19.04
CA ARG A 166 -13.42 -14.71 -18.34
C ARG A 166 -12.18 -14.02 -17.79
N THR A 167 -11.98 -14.04 -16.48
CA THR A 167 -10.68 -13.73 -15.86
C THR A 167 -9.81 -15.00 -15.89
N ARG A 168 -8.60 -14.88 -16.46
CA ARG A 168 -7.59 -15.94 -16.40
C ARG A 168 -7.08 -16.10 -14.97
N LYS A 169 -6.88 -17.36 -14.58
CA LYS A 169 -6.39 -17.84 -13.28
C LYS A 169 -5.14 -17.08 -12.83
N GLY A 170 -5.10 -16.77 -11.53
CA GLY A 170 -3.95 -16.16 -10.86
C GLY A 170 -2.71 -17.03 -10.97
N CYS A 171 -1.60 -16.39 -11.33
CA CYS A 171 -0.26 -16.92 -11.22
C CYS A 171 0.18 -16.81 -9.75
N ALA A 172 0.64 -17.92 -9.18
CA ALA A 172 1.00 -18.00 -7.78
C ALA A 172 2.28 -17.18 -7.51
N ILE A 173 2.32 -16.48 -6.36
CA ILE A 173 3.45 -15.67 -5.90
C ILE A 173 4.79 -16.45 -5.89
N SER A 174 4.73 -17.78 -5.81
CA SER A 174 5.88 -18.67 -5.88
C SER A 174 6.59 -18.69 -7.24
N GLU A 175 5.87 -18.50 -8.35
CA GLU A 175 6.45 -18.55 -9.71
C GLU A 175 7.25 -17.27 -10.03
N VAL A 176 6.76 -16.11 -9.55
CA VAL A 176 7.42 -14.81 -9.75
C VAL A 176 8.73 -14.72 -8.96
N LEU A 177 8.81 -15.37 -7.79
CA LEU A 177 10.04 -15.39 -6.99
C LEU A 177 11.14 -16.26 -7.62
N GLN A 178 10.77 -17.30 -8.39
CA GLN A 178 11.74 -18.14 -9.10
C GLN A 178 12.33 -17.45 -10.35
N GLU A 179 11.54 -16.64 -11.08
CA GLU A 179 12.04 -15.88 -12.22
C GLU A 179 13.02 -14.76 -11.83
N ILE A 180 12.81 -14.12 -10.68
CA ILE A 180 13.71 -13.06 -10.17
C ILE A 180 15.06 -13.67 -9.74
N ALA A 181 15.05 -14.86 -9.12
CA ALA A 181 16.29 -15.55 -8.75
C ALA A 181 17.11 -15.96 -9.99
N ALA A 182 16.46 -16.44 -11.05
CA ALA A 182 17.14 -16.82 -12.29
C ALA A 182 17.77 -15.62 -13.03
N SER A 183 17.14 -14.45 -12.96
CA SER A 183 17.62 -13.22 -13.63
C SER A 183 18.83 -12.59 -12.92
N ALA A 184 18.93 -12.75 -11.59
CA ALA A 184 20.05 -12.24 -10.80
C ALA A 184 21.34 -13.06 -11.00
N SER A 185 21.23 -14.36 -11.31
CA SER A 185 22.40 -15.21 -11.57
C SER A 185 23.06 -14.96 -12.93
N VAL A 186 22.31 -14.44 -13.92
CA VAL A 186 22.85 -14.14 -15.26
C VAL A 186 23.73 -12.87 -15.24
N GLN A 187 23.42 -11.88 -14.40
CA GLN A 187 24.17 -10.62 -14.36
C GLN A 187 25.52 -10.70 -13.62
N GLN A 188 25.77 -11.74 -12.82
CA GLN A 188 27.07 -11.96 -12.17
C GLN A 188 28.09 -12.71 -13.06
N GLY A 189 27.66 -13.27 -14.18
CA GLY A 189 28.56 -13.91 -15.16
C GLY A 189 29.27 -12.91 -16.08
N ASP A 190 28.54 -11.89 -16.54
CA ASP A 190 29.03 -10.95 -17.56
C ASP A 190 30.05 -9.92 -17.02
N GLU A 191 30.07 -9.64 -15.71
CA GLU A 191 31.06 -8.73 -15.13
C GLU A 191 32.45 -9.38 -14.94
N LYS A 192 32.55 -10.72 -14.96
CA LYS A 192 33.84 -11.41 -14.78
C LYS A 192 34.63 -11.60 -16.06
N GLU A 193 33.99 -11.59 -17.23
CA GLU A 193 34.71 -11.71 -18.52
C GLU A 193 35.25 -10.37 -19.03
N ASN A 194 34.73 -9.23 -18.56
CA ASN A 194 35.17 -7.91 -19.03
C ASN A 194 36.40 -7.33 -18.29
N LEU A 195 36.96 -8.07 -17.33
CA LEU A 195 38.15 -7.68 -16.56
C LEU A 195 39.43 -8.43 -16.96
N GLN A 196 39.37 -9.33 -17.96
CA GLN A 196 40.55 -10.06 -18.48
C GLN A 196 41.05 -9.57 -19.84
N SER A 197 40.55 -8.46 -20.37
CA SER A 197 40.91 -7.92 -21.69
C SER A 197 41.76 -6.64 -21.66
N PHE A 198 42.26 -6.25 -20.48
CA PHE A 198 43.19 -5.13 -20.33
C PHE A 198 44.44 -5.56 -19.53
N GLU A 199 45.26 -6.41 -20.14
CA GLU A 199 46.71 -6.49 -19.88
C GLU A 199 47.46 -6.64 -21.21
#